data_AF-A0A1F7WIX3-F1
#
_entry.id   AF-A0A1F7WIX3-F1
#
_cell.length_a   1.000
_cell.length_b   1.000
_cell.length_c   1.000
_cell.angle_alpha   90.00
_cell.angle_beta   90.00
_cell.angle_gamma   90.00
#
_symmetry.space_group_name_H-M   'P 1'
#
loop_
_entity.id
_entity.type
_entity.pdbx_description
1 polymer ?
#
loop_
_entity_poly.entity_id
_entity_poly.type
_entity_poly.pdbx_seq_one_letter_code
_entity_poly.pdbx_strand_id
1 'polypeptide(L)'
;MAEKHCPNCGKKLSAFKTGLIYIKDGKRFCSIKCKKEFKPKKDINIKEIKCTCNKCGKIWYYLPQEKIEQTGAKMHNLGKNMMTASLCCGNPMGCFGALIPEKRVIELDRCPECNSKNVKKETRYHKKEK
;
A
#
# COMPACT_ATOMS: atom_id res chain seq x y z
N MET A 1 -2.52 -22.75 -36.87
CA MET A 1 -3.59 -22.00 -36.17
C MET A 1 -3.36 -22.15 -34.67
N ALA A 2 -3.27 -21.05 -33.90
CA ALA A 2 -3.05 -21.15 -32.46
C ALA A 2 -4.28 -21.74 -31.76
N GLU A 3 -4.10 -22.85 -31.04
CA GLU A 3 -5.15 -23.47 -30.24
C GLU A 3 -5.54 -22.55 -29.08
N LYS A 4 -6.77 -22.05 -29.09
CA LYS A 4 -7.28 -21.18 -28.02
C LYS A 4 -7.74 -22.04 -26.85
N HIS A 5 -7.30 -21.71 -25.65
CA HIS A 5 -7.67 -22.41 -24.41
C HIS A 5 -8.44 -21.47 -23.47
N CYS A 6 -9.35 -22.02 -22.68
CA CYS A 6 -10.08 -21.27 -21.66
C CYS A 6 -9.13 -20.86 -20.52
N PRO A 7 -9.01 -19.57 -20.16
CA PRO A 7 -8.04 -19.11 -19.17
C PRO A 7 -8.41 -19.46 -17.73
N ASN A 8 -9.62 -19.95 -17.48
CA ASN A 8 -10.03 -20.40 -16.14
C ASN A 8 -9.76 -21.89 -15.90
N CYS A 9 -10.02 -22.75 -16.90
CA CYS A 9 -10.01 -24.21 -16.74
C CYS A 9 -9.11 -24.95 -17.73
N GLY A 10 -8.43 -24.25 -18.63
CA GLY A 10 -7.50 -24.84 -19.61
C GLY A 10 -8.15 -25.63 -20.75
N LYS A 11 -9.48 -25.77 -20.82
CA LYS A 11 -10.15 -26.52 -21.90
C LYS A 11 -9.94 -25.87 -23.28
N LYS A 12 -9.70 -26.69 -24.31
CA LYS A 12 -9.61 -26.25 -25.71
C LYS A 12 -10.94 -25.64 -26.17
N LEU A 13 -10.88 -24.45 -26.76
CA LEU A 13 -12.01 -23.75 -27.35
C LEU A 13 -12.02 -24.03 -28.84
N SER A 14 -12.90 -24.92 -29.29
CA SER A 14 -13.12 -25.13 -30.72
C SER A 14 -14.11 -24.08 -31.23
N ALA A 15 -13.77 -23.43 -32.36
CA ALA A 15 -14.61 -22.41 -32.98
C ALA A 15 -15.92 -22.98 -33.59
N PHE A 16 -16.10 -24.31 -33.57
CA PHE A 16 -17.07 -25.01 -34.43
C PHE A 16 -18.11 -25.86 -33.68
N LYS A 17 -17.93 -26.19 -32.40
CA LYS A 17 -18.84 -27.12 -31.68
C LYS A 17 -19.74 -26.51 -30.62
N THR A 18 -19.50 -25.27 -30.19
CA THR A 18 -20.29 -24.65 -29.12
C THR A 18 -20.60 -23.21 -29.51
N GLY A 19 -21.80 -22.96 -30.02
CA GLY A 19 -22.29 -21.64 -30.44
C GLY A 19 -22.41 -20.59 -29.32
N LEU A 20 -21.79 -20.82 -28.16
CA LEU A 20 -21.79 -19.96 -27.00
C LEU A 20 -20.35 -19.78 -26.49
N ILE A 21 -19.63 -18.85 -27.09
CA ILE A 21 -18.34 -18.38 -26.59
C ILE A 21 -18.62 -17.21 -25.63
N TYR A 22 -18.28 -17.37 -24.36
CA TYR A 22 -18.47 -16.32 -23.36
C TYR A 22 -17.25 -15.39 -23.33
N ILE A 23 -17.46 -14.08 -23.42
CA ILE A 23 -16.38 -13.08 -23.44
C ILE A 23 -16.40 -12.22 -22.17
N LYS A 24 -15.23 -11.99 -21.57
CA LYS A 24 -15.00 -11.04 -20.47
C LYS A 24 -13.56 -10.54 -20.56
N ASP A 25 -13.33 -9.24 -20.49
CA ASP A 25 -11.99 -8.62 -20.53
C ASP A 25 -11.14 -9.07 -21.74
N GLY A 26 -11.76 -9.20 -22.93
CA GLY A 26 -11.10 -9.67 -24.16
C GLY A 26 -10.77 -11.18 -24.19
N LYS A 27 -11.07 -11.93 -23.13
CA LYS A 27 -10.80 -13.37 -23.01
C LYS A 27 -12.05 -14.20 -23.30
N ARG A 28 -11.85 -15.36 -23.95
CA ARG A 28 -12.90 -16.33 -24.29
C ARG A 28 -12.96 -17.44 -23.25
N PHE A 29 -14.17 -17.84 -22.84
CA PHE A 29 -14.42 -18.86 -21.83
C PHE A 29 -15.33 -19.95 -22.36
N CYS A 30 -15.13 -21.18 -21.88
CA CYS A 30 -15.92 -22.35 -22.30
C CYS A 30 -17.33 -22.40 -21.68
N SER A 31 -17.59 -21.65 -20.59
CA SER A 31 -18.89 -21.64 -19.92
C SER A 31 -19.12 -20.35 -19.11
N ILE A 32 -20.38 -20.05 -18.79
CA ILE A 32 -20.77 -18.95 -17.88
C ILE A 32 -20.07 -19.10 -16.52
N LYS A 33 -20.00 -20.33 -15.99
CA LYS A 33 -19.34 -20.62 -14.72
C LYS A 33 -17.87 -20.17 -14.75
N CYS A 34 -17.14 -20.55 -15.79
CA CYS A 34 -15.75 -20.13 -15.96
C CYS A 34 -15.59 -18.60 -16.10
N LYS A 35 -16.55 -17.92 -16.75
CA LYS A 35 -16.57 -16.45 -16.83
C LYS A 35 -16.81 -15.78 -15.47
N LYS A 36 -17.69 -16.36 -14.63
CA LYS A 36 -18.03 -15.83 -13.29
C LYS A 36 -16.87 -16.04 -12.30
N GLU A 37 -16.26 -17.22 -12.31
CA GLU A 37 -15.20 -17.60 -11.37
C GLU A 37 -13.82 -17.02 -11.75
N PHE A 38 -13.65 -16.57 -12.99
CA PHE A 38 -12.39 -16.00 -13.44
C PHE A 38 -12.05 -14.70 -12.69
N LYS A 39 -11.00 -14.79 -11.86
CA LYS A 39 -10.35 -13.65 -11.23
C LYS A 39 -9.07 -13.34 -12.01
N PRO A 40 -8.96 -12.18 -12.67
CA PRO A 40 -7.71 -11.82 -13.34
C PRO A 40 -6.57 -11.79 -12.32
N LYS A 41 -5.42 -12.35 -12.70
CA LYS A 41 -4.20 -12.26 -11.89
C LYS A 41 -3.82 -10.78 -11.84
N LYS A 42 -4.06 -10.14 -10.69
CA LYS A 42 -3.67 -8.74 -10.48
C LYS A 42 -2.16 -8.73 -10.32
N ASP A 43 -1.44 -8.09 -11.25
CA ASP A 43 -0.02 -7.82 -11.08
C ASP A 43 0.14 -6.90 -9.87
N ILE A 44 0.71 -7.45 -8.79
CA ILE A 44 0.98 -6.69 -7.58
C ILE A 44 2.34 -6.03 -7.81
N ASN A 45 2.33 -4.82 -8.36
CA ASN A 45 3.52 -3.98 -8.39
C ASN A 45 3.73 -3.40 -7.00
N ILE A 46 4.81 -3.81 -6.32
CA ILE A 46 5.21 -3.20 -5.04
C ILE A 46 6.00 -1.94 -5.38
N LYS A 47 5.49 -0.79 -4.96
CA LYS A 47 6.19 0.49 -5.05
C LYS A 47 7.01 0.67 -3.79
N GLU A 48 8.33 0.76 -3.93
CA GLU A 48 9.26 1.03 -2.84
C GLU A 48 9.95 2.38 -3.08
N ILE A 49 10.20 3.14 -2.02
CA ILE A 49 10.92 4.41 -2.10
C ILE A 49 12.26 4.24 -1.40
N LYS A 50 13.34 4.32 -2.18
CA LYS A 50 14.71 4.36 -1.68
C LYS A 50 15.05 5.80 -1.33
N CYS A 51 15.56 6.02 -0.13
CA CYS A 51 16.07 7.29 0.34
C CYS A 51 17.56 7.21 0.60
N THR A 52 18.29 8.24 0.18
CA THR A 52 19.74 8.37 0.38
C THR A 52 20.01 9.74 0.98
N CYS A 53 20.64 9.79 2.15
CA CYS A 53 21.07 11.05 2.73
C CYS A 53 22.34 11.54 2.03
N ASN A 54 22.31 12.76 1.49
CA ASN A 54 23.48 13.36 0.83
C ASN A 54 24.53 13.87 1.83
N LYS A 55 24.20 13.96 3.13
CA LYS A 55 25.11 14.44 4.18
C LYS A 55 25.96 13.32 4.78
N CYS A 56 25.34 12.19 5.14
CA CYS A 56 26.05 11.06 5.76
C CYS A 56 26.09 9.80 4.89
N GLY A 57 25.48 9.82 3.70
CA GLY A 57 25.45 8.66 2.80
C GLY A 57 24.49 7.54 3.21
N LYS A 58 23.80 7.65 4.35
CA LYS A 58 22.88 6.60 4.83
C LYS A 58 21.74 6.35 3.84
N ILE A 59 21.48 5.08 3.57
CA ILE A 59 20.39 4.61 2.71
C ILE A 59 19.32 3.93 3.57
N TRP A 60 18.06 4.25 3.33
CA TRP A 60 16.92 3.54 3.90
C TRP A 60 15.80 3.40 2.86
N TYR A 61 14.87 2.49 3.12
CA TYR A 61 13.77 2.18 2.23
C TYR A 61 12.47 2.33 3.00
N TYR A 62 11.43 2.81 2.33
CA TYR A 62 10.09 2.83 2.90
C TYR A 62 9.03 2.58 1.84
N LEU A 63 7.91 2.00 2.27
CA LEU A 63 6.74 1.83 1.43
C LEU A 63 5.88 3.10 1.46
N PRO A 64 5.20 3.48 0.36
CA PRO A 64 4.29 4.62 0.35
C PRO A 64 3.22 4.56 1.46
N GLN A 65 2.83 3.34 1.83
CA GLN A 65 1.84 3.06 2.86
C GLN A 65 2.33 3.47 4.26
N GLU A 66 3.62 3.28 4.55
CA GLU A 66 4.24 3.71 5.81
C GLU A 66 4.20 5.24 5.97
N LYS A 67 4.24 6.01 4.86
CA LYS A 67 4.10 7.47 4.92
C LYS A 67 2.71 7.90 5.41
N ILE A 68 1.67 7.16 5.03
CA ILE A 68 0.29 7.41 5.46
C ILE A 68 0.16 7.09 6.95
N GLU A 69 0.69 5.95 7.38
CA GLU A 69 0.68 5.54 8.78
C GLU A 69 1.44 6.53 9.68
N GLN A 70 2.60 7.01 9.24
CA GLN A 70 3.38 8.02 9.97
C GLN A 70 2.65 9.37 10.06
N THR A 71 1.92 9.76 9.00
CA THR A 71 1.11 10.98 9.02
C THR A 71 -0.06 10.84 10.00
N GLY A 72 -0.75 9.70 10.01
CA GLY A 72 -1.79 9.38 10.99
C GLY A 72 -1.26 9.38 12.43
N ALA A 73 -0.07 8.84 12.65
CA ALA A 73 0.59 8.87 13.96
C ALA A 73 0.91 10.31 14.43
N LYS A 74 1.39 11.17 13.53
CA LYS A 74 1.61 12.60 13.81
C LYS A 74 0.33 13.32 14.21
N MET A 75 -0.75 13.13 13.45
CA MET A 75 -2.04 13.76 13.76
C MET A 75 -2.63 13.26 15.08
N HIS A 76 -2.47 11.97 15.36
CA HIS A 76 -2.91 11.39 16.63
C HIS A 76 -2.18 12.00 17.84
N ASN A 77 -0.86 12.18 17.75
CA ASN A 77 -0.09 12.81 18.82
C ASN A 77 -0.40 14.31 18.96
N LEU A 78 -0.64 15.01 17.84
CA LEU A 78 -1.04 16.42 17.86
C LEU A 78 -2.43 16.60 18.51
N GLY A 79 -3.39 15.74 18.16
CA GLY A 79 -4.73 15.75 18.75
C GLY A 79 -4.71 15.55 20.26
N LYS A 80 -3.84 14.67 20.77
CA LYS A 80 -3.64 14.49 22.22
C LYS A 80 -3.15 15.78 22.88
N ASN A 81 -2.13 16.43 22.32
CA ASN A 81 -1.55 17.64 22.89
C ASN A 81 -2.56 18.81 22.91
N MET A 82 -3.46 18.87 21.93
CA MET A 82 -4.52 19.88 21.93
C MET A 82 -5.65 19.55 22.93
N MET A 83 -5.99 18.27 23.12
CA MET A 83 -6.97 17.86 24.12
C MET A 83 -6.46 18.07 25.56
N THR A 84 -5.20 17.78 25.84
CA THR A 84 -4.61 18.04 27.17
C THR A 84 -4.41 19.54 27.41
N ALA A 85 -4.01 20.32 26.40
CA ALA A 85 -3.84 21.76 26.54
C ALA A 85 -5.18 22.52 26.68
N SER A 86 -6.28 22.03 26.08
CA SER A 86 -7.59 22.68 26.15
C SER A 86 -8.41 22.34 27.41
N LEU A 87 -7.96 21.40 28.23
CA LEU A 87 -8.65 20.95 29.46
C LEU A 87 -7.96 21.40 30.76
N CYS A 88 -6.84 22.13 30.67
CA CYS A 88 -6.00 22.48 31.82
C CYS A 88 -6.08 23.94 32.29
N CYS A 89 -7.03 24.74 31.81
CA CYS A 89 -7.32 26.06 32.38
C CYS A 89 -8.70 26.07 33.02
N GLY A 90 -8.86 25.46 34.20
CA GLY A 90 -10.07 25.66 35.00
C GLY A 90 -10.44 24.66 36.10
N ASN A 91 -9.69 23.58 36.37
CA ASN A 91 -10.00 22.75 37.55
C ASN A 91 -8.81 21.92 38.07
N PRO A 92 -8.49 21.96 39.38
CA PRO A 92 -7.29 21.33 39.94
C PRO A 92 -7.45 19.82 40.25
N MET A 93 -8.55 19.16 39.85
CA MET A 93 -8.88 17.81 40.35
C MET A 93 -9.45 16.88 39.27
N GLY A 94 -8.78 16.76 38.11
CA GLY A 94 -9.30 15.91 37.02
C GLY A 94 -8.33 15.49 35.92
N CYS A 95 -7.00 15.60 36.12
CA CYS A 95 -6.02 15.36 35.06
C CYS A 95 -5.59 13.89 34.92
N PHE A 96 -6.54 12.95 34.93
CA PHE A 96 -6.32 11.53 34.63
C PHE A 96 -6.35 11.23 33.12
N GLY A 97 -5.78 12.12 32.30
CA GLY A 97 -5.76 12.00 30.83
C GLY A 97 -4.44 11.55 30.22
N ALA A 98 -3.42 11.24 31.02
CA ALA A 98 -2.03 11.17 30.56
C ALA A 98 -1.45 9.75 30.36
N LEU A 99 -2.29 8.72 30.15
CA LEU A 99 -1.80 7.33 30.00
C LEU A 99 -2.05 6.69 28.63
N ILE A 100 -2.22 7.48 27.57
CA ILE A 100 -2.29 6.92 26.21
C ILE A 100 -0.88 6.94 25.60
N PRO A 101 -0.24 5.80 25.35
CA PRO A 101 1.14 5.76 24.84
C PRO A 101 1.25 6.52 23.51
N GLU A 102 2.29 7.33 23.38
CA GLU A 102 2.60 8.04 22.14
C GLU A 102 2.97 7.04 21.04
N LYS A 103 2.45 7.27 19.84
CA LYS A 103 2.90 6.49 18.68
C LYS A 103 4.26 7.05 18.26
N ARG A 104 5.27 6.18 18.14
CA ARG A 104 6.60 6.58 17.64
C ARG A 104 6.45 7.08 16.21
N VAL A 105 6.77 8.35 16.01
CA VAL A 105 6.78 8.99 14.70
C VAL A 105 8.20 8.98 14.17
N ILE A 106 8.43 8.29 13.06
CA ILE A 106 9.70 8.32 12.33
C ILE A 106 9.56 9.33 11.20
N GLU A 107 10.41 10.35 11.19
CA GLU A 107 10.41 11.37 10.13
C GLU A 107 11.06 10.82 8.85
N LEU A 108 10.24 10.26 7.96
CA LEU A 108 10.69 9.71 6.66
C LEU A 108 11.35 10.74 5.72
N ASP A 109 11.14 12.03 5.98
CA ASP A 109 11.71 13.15 5.22
C ASP A 109 13.09 13.59 5.75
N ARG A 110 13.56 12.99 6.86
CA ARG A 110 14.87 13.28 7.45
C ARG A 110 15.69 12.02 7.56
N CYS A 111 17.01 12.20 7.52
CA CYS A 111 17.90 11.10 7.80
C CYS A 111 17.77 10.64 9.27
N PRO A 112 17.58 9.34 9.55
CA PRO A 112 17.45 8.85 10.93
C PRO A 112 18.74 8.99 11.76
N GLU A 113 19.90 9.11 11.12
CA GLU A 113 21.19 9.23 11.82
C GLU A 113 21.62 10.67 12.04
N CYS A 114 21.61 11.50 10.99
CA CYS A 114 22.14 12.86 11.07
C CYS A 114 21.05 13.95 11.10
N ASN A 115 19.78 13.56 11.08
CA ASN A 115 18.61 14.45 11.06
C ASN A 115 18.59 15.49 9.91
N SER A 116 19.42 15.28 8.88
CA SER A 116 19.49 16.19 7.72
C SER A 116 18.24 16.04 6.83
N LYS A 117 17.75 17.17 6.31
CA LYS A 117 16.69 17.24 5.29
C LYS A 117 17.20 17.02 3.87
N ASN A 118 18.52 16.99 3.67
CA ASN A 118 19.13 16.79 2.35
C ASN A 118 19.12 15.29 1.98
N VAL A 119 17.97 14.82 1.47
CA VAL A 119 17.70 13.41 1.15
C VAL A 119 17.26 13.29 -0.30
N LYS A 120 17.95 12.44 -1.07
CA LYS A 120 17.54 12.04 -2.43
C LYS A 120 16.56 10.87 -2.34
N LYS A 121 15.45 10.95 -3.08
CA LYS A 121 14.40 9.92 -3.11
C LYS A 121 14.26 9.32 -4.49
N GLU A 122 14.30 8.01 -4.59
CA GLU A 122 14.17 7.25 -5.84
C GLU A 122 13.03 6.24 -5.70
N THR A 123 12.09 6.24 -6.64
CA THR A 123 10.99 5.26 -6.65
C THR A 123 11.42 4.01 -7.42
N ARG A 124 11.30 2.84 -6.80
CA ARG A 124 11.55 1.54 -7.44
C ARG A 124 10.24 0.75 -7.51
N TYR A 125 10.05 0.07 -8.63
CA TYR A 125 8.89 -0.78 -8.88
C TYR A 125 9.37 -2.22 -8.96
N HIS A 126 8.91 -3.04 -8.02
CA HIS A 126 9.18 -4.47 -8.01
C HIS A 126 7.93 -5.20 -8.51
N LYS A 127 8.10 -5.99 -9.58
CA LYS A 127 7.06 -6.93 -10.01
C LYS A 127 7.08 -8.11 -9.04
N LYS A 128 5.97 -8.32 -8.33
CA LYS A 128 5.80 -9.54 -7.54
C LYS A 128 5.40 -10.67 -8.49
N GLU A 129 6.36 -11.44 -8.98
CA GLU A 129 6.04 -12.71 -9.63
C GLU A 129 5.43 -13.64 -8.59
N LYS A 130 4.30 -14.25 -8.95
CA LYS A 130 3.44 -15.05 -8.05
C LYS A 130 3.29 -16.44 -8.60
#